data_AF-A0A017RY88-F1
#
_entry.id   AF-A0A017RY88-F1
#
_cell.length_a   1.000
_cell.length_b   1.000
_cell.length_c   1.000
_cell.angle_alpha   90.00
_cell.angle_beta   90.00
_cell.angle_gamma   90.00
#
_symmetry.space_group_name_H-M   'P 1'
#
loop_
_entity.id
_entity.type
_entity.pdbx_description
1 polymer ?
#
loop_
_entity_poly.entity_id
_entity_poly.type
_entity_poly.pdbx_seq_one_letter_code
_entity_poly.pdbx_strand_id
1 'polypeptide(L)' 'MPGKAKQYVDQSMSTVQNAVSSLQQALTSAEKPENKAKIQQAINSLNTAADQLRQYKD' A
#
# COMPACT_ATOMS: atom_id res chain seq x y z
N MET A 1 -22.64 12.85 8.26
CA MET A 1 -22.70 11.50 7.64
C MET A 1 -21.41 10.75 7.96
N PRO A 2 -21.22 10.30 9.22
CA PRO A 2 -20.02 9.58 9.66
C PRO A 2 -20.01 8.12 9.16
N GLY A 3 -19.91 7.93 7.84
CA GLY A 3 -19.91 6.58 7.26
C GLY A 3 -19.40 6.51 5.82
N LYS A 4 -19.56 7.58 5.03
CA LYS A 4 -18.97 7.64 3.68
C LYS A 4 -17.44 7.71 3.77
N ALA A 5 -16.90 8.50 4.70
CA ALA A 5 -15.46 8.66 4.86
C ALA A 5 -14.78 7.35 5.26
N LYS A 6 -15.32 6.61 6.23
CA LYS A 6 -14.83 5.27 6.57
C LYS A 6 -14.92 4.28 5.40
N GLN A 7 -16.01 4.29 4.62
CA GLN A 7 -16.11 3.46 3.41
C GLN A 7 -14.99 3.79 2.40
N TYR A 8 -14.68 5.07 2.18
CA TYR A 8 -13.55 5.47 1.32
C TYR A 8 -12.20 5.04 1.88
N VAL A 9 -12.01 5.10 3.19
CA VAL A 9 -10.79 4.61 3.85
C VAL A 9 -10.65 3.10 3.66
N ASP A 10 -11.71 2.33 3.91
CA ASP A 10 -11.71 0.87 3.74
C ASP A 10 -11.41 0.47 2.28
N GLN A 11 -12.02 1.17 1.31
CA GLN A 11 -11.76 0.95 -0.12
C GLN A 11 -10.30 1.28 -0.50
N SER A 12 -9.77 2.38 0.04
CA SER A 12 -8.39 2.80 -0.18
C SER A 12 -7.41 1.78 0.41
N MET A 13 -7.70 1.28 1.62
CA MET A 13 -6.91 0.23 2.28
C MET A 13 -6.85 -1.05 1.45
N SER A 14 -7.98 -1.50 0.89
CA SER A 14 -8.01 -2.67 0.00
C SER A 14 -7.15 -2.45 -1.26
N THR A 15 -7.22 -1.26 -1.85
CA THR A 15 -6.41 -0.90 -3.03
C THR A 15 -4.92 -0.91 -2.72
N VAL A 16 -4.52 -0.34 -1.57
CA VAL A 16 -3.12 -0.33 -1.12
C VAL A 16 -2.60 -1.74 -0.88
N GLN A 17 -3.38 -2.61 -0.24
CA GLN A 17 -3.00 -4.02 0.00
C GLN A 17 -2.78 -4.80 -1.30
N ASN A 18 -3.65 -4.59 -2.29
CA ASN A 18 -3.50 -5.21 -3.61
C ASN A 18 -2.22 -4.71 -4.31
N ALA A 19 -1.95 -3.41 -4.25
CA ALA A 19 -0.73 -2.85 -4.82
C ALA A 19 0.54 -3.39 -4.15
N VAL A 20 0.56 -3.49 -2.82
CA VAL A 20 1.66 -4.08 -2.05
C VAL A 20 1.90 -5.54 -2.45
N SER A 21 0.83 -6.33 -2.60
CA SER A 21 0.93 -7.74 -3.00
C SER A 21 1.55 -7.89 -4.39
N SER A 22 1.11 -7.09 -5.36
CA SER A 22 1.69 -7.07 -6.72
C SER A 22 3.16 -6.63 -6.72
N LEU A 23 3.52 -5.64 -5.90
CA LEU A 23 4.90 -5.20 -5.77
C LEU A 23 5.79 -6.25 -5.10
N GLN A 24 5.29 -7.01 -4.14
CA GLN A 24 6.04 -8.12 -3.52
C GLN A 24 6.34 -9.23 -4.52
N GLN A 25 5.39 -9.55 -5.40
CA GLN A 25 5.64 -10.47 -6.52
C GLN A 25 6.71 -9.90 -7.47
N ALA A 26 6.59 -8.63 -7.85
CA ALA A 26 7.59 -7.97 -8.70
C ALA A 26 8.98 -7.92 -8.06
N LEU A 27 9.07 -7.72 -6.74
CA LEU A 27 10.33 -7.73 -5.99
C LEU A 27 11.04 -9.08 -6.08
N THR A 28 10.26 -10.15 -6.00
CA THR A 28 10.75 -11.53 -6.06
C THR A 28 11.27 -11.87 -7.46
N SER A 29 10.59 -11.36 -8.50
CA SER A 29 10.94 -11.60 -9.91
C SER A 29 12.00 -10.65 -10.46
N ALA A 30 12.27 -9.52 -9.81
CA ALA A 30 13.24 -8.54 -10.28
C ALA A 30 14.67 -9.10 -10.17
N GLU A 31 15.45 -9.02 -11.24
CA GLU A 31 16.85 -9.46 -11.22
C GLU A 31 17.81 -8.33 -10.83
N LYS A 32 17.55 -7.13 -11.36
CA LYS A 32 18.42 -5.96 -11.15
C LYS A 32 18.28 -5.41 -9.73
N PRO A 33 19.39 -5.25 -8.96
CA PRO A 33 19.34 -4.73 -7.60
C PRO A 33 18.69 -3.34 -7.49
N GLU A 34 18.93 -2.48 -8.46
CA GLU A 34 18.31 -1.13 -8.54
C GLU A 34 16.77 -1.19 -8.65
N ASN A 35 16.24 -2.18 -9.37
CA ASN A 35 14.80 -2.38 -9.50
C ASN A 35 14.22 -2.93 -8.19
N LYS A 36 14.91 -3.86 -7.54
CA LYS A 36 14.53 -4.35 -6.20
C LYS A 36 14.47 -3.20 -5.20
N ALA A 37 15.46 -2.32 -5.20
CA ALA A 37 15.51 -1.16 -4.31
C ALA A 37 14.31 -0.22 -4.53
N LYS A 38 13.99 0.11 -5.80
CA LYS A 38 12.84 0.94 -6.14
C LYS A 38 11.51 0.30 -5.74
N ILE A 39 11.34 -1.00 -5.99
CA ILE A 39 10.13 -1.73 -5.61
C ILE A 39 9.97 -1.78 -4.09
N GLN A 40 11.05 -2.05 -3.35
CA GLN A 40 11.04 -2.04 -1.90
C GLN A 40 10.69 -0.66 -1.34
N GLN A 41 11.23 0.41 -1.93
CA GLN A 41 10.88 1.79 -1.55
C GLN A 41 9.39 2.07 -1.77
N ALA A 42 8.81 1.62 -2.89
CA ALA A 42 7.38 1.77 -3.16
C ALA A 42 6.50 1.02 -2.13
N ILE A 43 6.89 -0.22 -1.78
CA ILE A 43 6.21 -1.00 -0.73
C ILE A 43 6.23 -0.25 0.61
N ASN A 44 7.39 0.30 0.99
CA ASN A 44 7.53 1.04 2.26
C ASN A 44 6.63 2.29 2.30
N SER A 45 6.57 3.05 1.20
CA SER A 45 5.69 4.22 1.09
C SER A 45 4.21 3.84 1.19
N LEU A 46 3.79 2.76 0.53
CA LEU A 46 2.41 2.28 0.58
C LEU A 46 2.02 1.78 1.98
N ASN A 47 2.92 1.06 2.66
CA ASN A 47 2.69 0.64 4.05
C ASN A 47 2.55 1.85 4.98
N THR A 48 3.38 2.87 4.81
CA THR A 48 3.27 4.12 5.57
C THR A 48 1.92 4.81 5.35
N ALA A 49 1.46 4.88 4.10
CA ALA A 49 0.14 5.43 3.78
C ALA A 49 -0.99 4.60 4.41
N ALA A 50 -0.89 3.26 4.37
CA ALA A 50 -1.86 2.37 5.02
C ALA A 50 -1.93 2.60 6.53
N ASP A 51 -0.77 2.77 7.19
CA ASP A 51 -0.72 3.02 8.63
C ASP A 51 -1.27 4.40 9.01
N GLN A 52 -1.13 5.41 8.15
CA GLN A 52 -1.79 6.70 8.32
C GLN A 52 -3.31 6.59 8.15
N LEU A 53 -3.78 5.86 7.14
CA LEU A 53 -5.21 5.64 6.90
C LEU A 53 -5.87 4.86 8.05
N ARG A 54 -5.17 3.88 8.64
CA ARG A 54 -5.64 3.12 9.82
C ARG A 54 -5.87 3.99 11.06
N GLN A 55 -5.23 5.15 11.15
CA GLN A 55 -5.43 6.08 12.26
C GLN A 55 -6.70 6.91 12.11
N TYR A 56 -7.35 6.89 10.93
CA TYR A 56 -8.64 7.54 10.75
C TYR A 56 -9.69 6.92 11.68
N LYS A 57 -10.30 7.75 12.52
CA LYS A 57 -11.45 7.40 13.36
C LYS A 57 -12.63 8.25 12.91
N ASP A 58 -13.76 7.60 12.64
CA ASP A 58 -15.06 8.25 12.32
C ASP A 58 -15.64 8.93 13.57
#